data_AF-A0A7J7K010-F1
#
_entry.id   AF-A0A7J7K010-F1
#
_cell.length_a   1.000
_cell.length_b   1.000
_cell.length_c   1.000
_cell.angle_alpha   90.00
_cell.angle_beta   90.00
_cell.angle_gamma   90.00
#
_symmetry.space_group_name_H-M   'P 1'
#
loop_
_entity.id
_entity.type
_entity.pdbx_description
1 polymer ?
#
loop_
_entity_poly.entity_id
_entity_poly.type
_entity_poly.pdbx_seq_one_letter_code
_entity_poly.pdbx_strand_id
1 'polypeptide(L)'
;MFRERIFMELLTVLSQVLGGRPECNVLKLEYTVAGIHGNTEEGAYSIALSGGYEDNIDLGDCFTYTGEANPKNLRTAPQSKDQTLTRGNLALSQSVKTGNPVRVIRGYKLPTVFAPDTGYRYDGLYTVTKCWYGTGASGFGVWKFALKRCPGQLPLPFEITQSATQSS
;
A
#
# COMPACT_ATOMS: atom_id res chain seq x y z
N MET A 1 13.89 -19.11 -8.90
CA MET A 1 13.36 -18.53 -10.15
C MET A 1 12.30 -17.42 -9.94
N PHE A 2 11.41 -17.50 -8.93
CA PHE A 2 10.45 -16.42 -8.58
C PHE A 2 11.08 -15.24 -7.79
N ARG A 3 12.28 -15.47 -7.23
CA ARG A 3 13.02 -14.57 -6.32
C ARG A 3 13.77 -13.42 -7.02
N GLU A 4 14.17 -13.61 -8.28
CA GLU A 4 14.91 -12.59 -9.05
C GLU A 4 13.99 -11.78 -9.95
N ARG A 5 12.80 -12.30 -10.29
CA ARG A 5 11.90 -11.68 -11.25
C ARG A 5 11.19 -10.44 -10.70
N ILE A 6 10.78 -10.45 -9.43
CA ILE A 6 10.21 -9.27 -8.74
C ILE A 6 11.28 -8.18 -8.56
N PHE A 7 12.52 -8.57 -8.21
CA PHE A 7 13.63 -7.62 -8.04
C PHE A 7 14.03 -6.97 -9.38
N MET A 8 14.06 -7.74 -10.47
CA MET A 8 14.42 -7.24 -11.80
C MET A 8 13.29 -6.44 -12.47
N GLU A 9 12.02 -6.83 -12.34
CA GLU A 9 10.89 -6.05 -12.89
C GLU A 9 10.73 -4.68 -12.21
N LEU A 10 11.03 -4.58 -10.91
CA LEU A 10 11.01 -3.28 -10.20
C LEU A 10 12.23 -2.40 -10.51
N LEU A 11 13.39 -3.00 -10.84
CA LEU A 11 14.54 -2.26 -11.40
C LEU A 11 14.21 -1.69 -12.80
N THR A 12 13.40 -2.38 -13.60
CA THR A 12 12.88 -1.85 -14.88
C THR A 12 11.91 -0.69 -14.69
N VAL A 13 11.03 -0.74 -13.68
CA VAL A 13 10.14 0.40 -13.33
C VAL A 13 10.96 1.61 -12.89
N LEU A 14 12.06 1.41 -12.15
CA LEU A 14 13.03 2.46 -11.85
C LEU A 14 13.67 3.03 -13.13
N SER A 15 14.04 2.18 -14.10
CA SER A 15 14.62 2.65 -15.37
C SER A 15 13.63 3.42 -16.28
N GLN A 16 12.33 3.08 -16.27
CA GLN A 16 11.33 3.76 -17.11
C GLN A 16 10.86 5.09 -16.51
N VAL A 17 10.88 5.23 -15.17
CA VAL A 17 10.56 6.49 -14.48
C VAL A 17 11.77 7.44 -14.42
N LEU A 18 13.00 6.92 -14.42
CA LEU A 18 14.24 7.72 -14.36
C LEU A 18 14.76 8.22 -15.72
N GLY A 19 13.95 8.09 -16.78
CA GLY A 19 14.23 8.70 -18.08
C GLY A 19 14.14 10.23 -18.04
N GLY A 20 15.16 10.89 -17.49
CA GLY A 20 15.53 12.25 -17.87
C GLY A 20 15.29 13.40 -16.89
N ARG A 21 15.33 13.20 -15.56
CA ARG A 21 15.40 14.32 -14.60
C ARG A 21 16.50 14.12 -13.55
N PRO A 22 17.51 14.99 -13.45
CA PRO A 22 18.69 14.79 -12.61
C PRO A 22 18.48 15.06 -11.11
N GLU A 23 17.24 15.09 -10.60
CA GLU A 23 16.97 15.44 -9.18
C GLU A 23 16.32 14.33 -8.33
N CYS A 24 16.10 13.14 -8.87
CA CYS A 24 15.68 12.01 -8.03
C CYS A 24 16.90 11.36 -7.36
N ASN A 25 17.37 11.98 -6.27
CA ASN A 25 18.29 11.35 -5.34
C ASN A 25 17.80 9.93 -5.02
N VAL A 26 18.71 8.99 -5.22
CA VAL A 26 18.53 7.53 -5.17
C VAL A 26 17.86 7.11 -3.86
N LEU A 27 16.53 7.08 -3.83
CA LEU A 27 15.77 6.53 -2.71
C LEU A 27 15.85 5.01 -2.85
N LYS A 28 16.76 4.42 -2.06
CA LYS A 28 16.91 2.98 -1.88
C LYS A 28 15.58 2.41 -1.36
N LEU A 29 14.72 1.98 -2.28
CA LEU A 29 13.53 1.20 -1.97
C LEU A 29 13.98 -0.22 -1.59
N GLU A 30 14.24 -0.44 -0.31
CA GLU A 30 14.48 -1.79 0.22
C GLU A 30 13.14 -2.54 0.27
N TYR A 31 12.80 -3.19 -0.85
CA TYR A 31 11.66 -4.10 -0.92
C TYR A 31 11.99 -5.36 -0.14
N THR A 32 11.66 -5.35 1.15
CA THR A 32 11.50 -6.61 1.88
C THR A 32 10.25 -7.32 1.36
N VAL A 33 10.19 -8.64 1.54
CA VAL A 33 9.05 -9.48 1.18
C VAL A 33 7.77 -9.10 1.96
N ALA A 34 7.83 -8.11 2.86
CA ALA A 34 6.73 -7.56 3.63
C ALA A 34 5.96 -6.48 2.85
N GLY A 35 4.64 -6.41 3.05
CA GLY A 35 3.79 -5.39 2.46
C GLY A 35 3.97 -3.99 3.06
N ILE A 36 4.67 -3.88 4.20
CA ILE A 36 4.90 -2.65 4.95
C ILE A 36 6.40 -2.54 5.24
N HIS A 37 6.98 -1.36 4.99
CA HIS A 37 8.33 -1.03 5.40
C HIS A 37 8.28 0.23 6.28
N GLY A 38 8.85 0.15 7.47
CA GLY A 38 8.75 1.20 8.48
C GLY A 38 9.50 0.88 9.75
N ASN A 39 9.61 1.90 10.60
CA ASN A 39 10.09 1.81 11.97
C ASN A 39 8.93 2.08 12.93
N THR A 40 8.90 1.42 14.08
CA THR A 40 7.83 1.57 15.07
C THR A 40 7.85 2.93 15.79
N GLU A 41 8.98 3.64 15.78
CA GLU A 41 9.18 4.95 16.39
C GLU A 41 8.87 6.09 15.40
N GLU A 42 9.38 6.00 14.18
CA GLU A 42 9.23 7.04 13.15
C GLU A 42 7.96 6.90 12.29
N GLY A 43 7.45 5.67 12.18
CA GLY A 43 6.33 5.31 11.35
C GLY A 43 6.70 4.53 10.08
N ALA A 44 5.69 4.26 9.26
CA ALA A 44 5.84 3.61 7.97
C ALA A 44 6.43 4.55 6.91
N TYR A 45 7.35 4.02 6.10
CA TYR A 45 7.97 4.74 4.98
C TYR A 45 7.31 4.38 3.64
N SER A 46 6.93 3.11 3.46
CA SER A 46 6.29 2.63 2.23
C SER A 46 5.41 1.42 2.46
N ILE A 47 4.38 1.27 1.61
CA ILE A 47 3.53 0.09 1.54
C ILE A 47 3.35 -0.40 0.11
N ALA A 48 3.19 -1.71 -0.03
CA ALA A 48 2.91 -2.39 -1.30
C ALA A 48 1.56 -3.10 -1.25
N LEU A 49 0.64 -2.67 -2.12
CA LEU A 49 -0.66 -3.26 -2.35
C LEU A 49 -0.50 -4.35 -3.43
N SER A 50 -0.51 -5.64 -3.06
CA SER A 50 -0.19 -6.72 -4.03
C SER A 50 -0.96 -8.05 -3.87
N GLY A 51 -2.05 -8.03 -3.10
CA GLY A 51 -2.92 -9.18 -2.84
C GLY A 51 -3.89 -8.78 -1.75
N GLY A 52 -5.14 -8.53 -2.13
CA GLY A 52 -6.13 -7.92 -1.26
C GLY A 52 -6.65 -8.91 -0.22
N TYR A 53 -6.66 -8.49 1.04
CA TYR A 53 -7.69 -8.99 1.96
C TYR A 53 -9.04 -8.51 1.43
N GLU A 54 -10.06 -9.36 1.53
CA GLU A 54 -11.43 -9.07 1.06
C GLU A 54 -11.99 -7.76 1.63
N ASP A 55 -11.45 -7.34 2.78
CA ASP A 55 -11.79 -6.12 3.51
C ASP A 55 -11.23 -4.80 2.93
N ASN A 56 -10.33 -4.85 1.93
CA ASN A 56 -9.68 -3.66 1.40
C ASN A 56 -10.57 -2.94 0.37
N ILE A 57 -10.86 -1.66 0.62
CA ILE A 57 -11.56 -0.77 -0.31
C ILE A 57 -10.53 0.17 -0.94
N ASP A 58 -10.39 0.18 -2.27
CA ASP A 58 -9.54 1.12 -2.99
C ASP A 58 -10.44 2.07 -3.82
N LEU A 59 -10.34 3.37 -3.57
CA LEU A 59 -11.01 4.46 -4.28
C LEU A 59 -9.99 5.34 -5.04
N GLY A 60 -8.77 4.84 -5.24
CA GLY A 60 -7.70 5.56 -5.90
C GLY A 60 -7.02 6.55 -4.95
N ASP A 61 -7.61 7.73 -4.75
CA ASP A 61 -7.03 8.75 -3.86
C ASP A 61 -7.17 8.40 -2.38
N CYS A 62 -8.12 7.53 -2.04
CA CYS A 62 -8.31 7.02 -0.70
C CYS A 62 -8.43 5.51 -0.73
N PHE A 63 -7.85 4.81 0.25
CA PHE A 63 -8.08 3.38 0.39
C PHE A 63 -7.95 2.92 1.83
N THR A 64 -8.52 1.75 2.10
CA THR A 64 -8.33 1.03 3.36
C THR A 64 -7.33 -0.09 3.17
N TYR A 65 -6.34 -0.14 4.05
CA TYR A 65 -5.31 -1.15 4.10
C TYR A 65 -5.49 -2.02 5.35
N THR A 66 -5.62 -3.32 5.16
CA THR A 66 -5.61 -4.30 6.25
C THR A 66 -4.16 -4.66 6.60
N GLY A 67 -3.86 -4.58 7.89
CA GLY A 67 -2.54 -4.84 8.45
C GLY A 67 -2.02 -6.25 8.20
N GLU A 68 -0.73 -6.43 8.44
CA GLU A 68 -0.10 -7.74 8.37
C GLU A 68 -0.52 -8.62 9.55
N ALA A 69 -0.89 -9.87 9.26
CA ALA A 69 -0.93 -10.90 10.29
C ALA A 69 0.45 -11.52 10.48
N ASN A 70 0.63 -12.26 11.56
CA ASN A 70 1.86 -13.00 11.84
C ASN A 70 1.73 -14.47 11.35
N PRO A 71 1.97 -14.80 10.06
CA PRO A 71 1.97 -16.18 9.65
C PRO A 71 3.28 -16.82 10.09
N LYS A 72 3.19 -17.78 11.03
CA LYS A 72 4.34 -18.63 11.38
C LYS A 72 4.81 -19.49 10.20
N ASN A 73 4.03 -19.69 9.12
CA ASN A 73 4.49 -20.52 7.99
C ASN A 73 3.89 -20.30 6.58
N LEU A 74 2.90 -19.43 6.33
CA LEU A 74 2.39 -19.19 4.96
C LEU A 74 1.94 -17.73 4.79
N ARG A 75 2.63 -16.98 3.92
CA ARG A 75 2.47 -15.53 3.71
C ARG A 75 1.11 -15.13 3.11
N THR A 76 0.38 -16.10 2.55
CA THR A 76 -0.96 -15.94 1.93
C THR A 76 -1.98 -16.90 2.52
N ALA A 77 -1.71 -17.50 3.68
CA ALA A 77 -2.71 -18.32 4.34
C ALA A 77 -3.89 -17.45 4.80
N PRO A 78 -5.12 -17.98 4.78
CA PRO A 78 -6.27 -17.33 5.39
C PRO A 78 -5.97 -16.90 6.83
N GLN A 79 -6.57 -15.79 7.25
CA GLN A 79 -6.46 -15.32 8.62
C GLN A 79 -6.95 -16.43 9.56
N SER A 80 -6.11 -16.80 10.52
CA SER A 80 -6.37 -17.90 11.45
C SER A 80 -6.27 -17.49 12.92
N LYS A 81 -5.89 -16.22 13.17
CA LYS A 81 -5.71 -15.62 14.50
C LYS A 81 -5.91 -14.12 14.43
N ASP A 82 -6.27 -13.56 15.58
CA ASP A 82 -6.32 -12.11 15.80
C ASP A 82 -4.97 -11.44 15.55
N GLN A 83 -5.00 -10.32 14.83
CA GLN A 83 -3.84 -9.51 14.55
C GLN A 83 -3.42 -8.71 15.78
N THR A 84 -2.11 -8.57 15.95
CA THR A 84 -1.54 -7.72 17.00
C THR A 84 -0.97 -6.44 16.40
N LEU A 85 -1.01 -5.36 17.18
CA LEU A 85 -0.42 -4.09 16.81
C LEU A 85 1.09 -4.11 17.04
N THR A 86 1.80 -4.85 16.20
CA THR A 86 3.26 -5.02 16.26
C THR A 86 3.88 -4.81 14.87
N ARG A 87 5.19 -4.60 14.81
CA ARG A 87 5.97 -4.48 13.55
C ARG A 87 5.34 -3.48 12.57
N GLY A 88 4.96 -3.91 11.36
CA GLY A 88 4.40 -3.03 10.33
C GLY A 88 3.09 -2.38 10.75
N ASN A 89 2.25 -3.08 11.50
CA ASN A 89 0.98 -2.52 12.01
C ASN A 89 1.25 -1.39 13.02
N LEU A 90 2.25 -1.56 13.87
CA LEU A 90 2.65 -0.53 14.83
C LEU A 90 3.27 0.68 14.12
N ALA A 91 4.10 0.45 13.09
CA ALA A 91 4.66 1.52 12.27
C ALA A 91 3.55 2.34 11.56
N LEU A 92 2.53 1.69 10.98
CA LEU A 92 1.39 2.38 10.37
C LEU A 92 0.53 3.13 11.40
N SER A 93 0.34 2.55 12.59
CA SER A 93 -0.35 3.25 13.68
C SER A 93 0.43 4.48 14.13
N GLN A 94 1.76 4.40 14.18
CA GLN A 94 2.62 5.54 14.46
C GLN A 94 2.54 6.61 13.36
N SER A 95 2.43 6.21 12.08
CA SER A 95 2.19 7.15 10.97
C SER A 95 0.90 7.97 11.10
N VAL A 96 -0.12 7.48 11.81
CA VAL A 96 -1.33 8.27 12.13
C VAL A 96 -0.97 9.46 13.02
N LYS A 97 -0.03 9.27 13.96
CA LYS A 97 0.39 10.31 14.90
C LYS A 97 1.39 11.28 14.27
N THR A 98 2.35 10.76 13.50
CA THR A 98 3.40 11.60 12.89
C THR A 98 2.89 12.36 11.67
N GLY A 99 1.88 11.83 10.96
CA GLY A 99 1.39 12.41 9.72
C GLY A 99 2.39 12.28 8.55
N ASN A 100 3.47 11.50 8.74
CA ASN A 100 4.52 11.34 7.76
C ASN A 100 3.97 10.72 6.46
N PRO A 101 4.39 11.21 5.28
CA PRO A 101 3.95 10.66 4.01
C PRO A 101 4.50 9.25 3.80
N VAL A 102 3.62 8.33 3.40
CA VAL A 102 3.91 6.93 3.09
C VAL A 102 3.89 6.75 1.58
N ARG A 103 4.95 6.17 1.01
CA ARG A 103 5.00 5.81 -0.41
C ARG A 103 4.07 4.63 -0.69
N VAL A 104 3.23 4.72 -1.70
CA VAL A 104 2.29 3.66 -2.09
C VAL A 104 2.68 3.06 -3.43
N ILE A 105 2.80 1.74 -3.45
CA ILE A 105 3.04 0.94 -4.65
C ILE A 105 1.83 0.03 -4.88
N ARG A 106 1.19 0.11 -6.05
CA ARG A 106 0.10 -0.77 -6.48
C ARG A 106 0.61 -1.88 -7.38
N GLY A 107 0.23 -3.13 -7.12
CA GLY A 107 0.57 -4.29 -7.93
C GLY A 107 -0.60 -4.77 -8.77
N TYR A 108 -0.32 -5.39 -9.91
CA TYR A 108 -1.32 -5.83 -10.89
C TYR A 108 -2.34 -6.87 -10.40
N LYS A 109 -2.04 -7.55 -9.29
CA LYS A 109 -2.92 -8.59 -8.71
C LYS A 109 -4.02 -8.03 -7.82
N LEU A 110 -4.12 -6.71 -7.67
CA LEU A 110 -5.20 -6.11 -6.90
C LEU A 110 -6.51 -6.22 -7.69
N PRO A 111 -7.61 -6.69 -7.06
CA PRO A 111 -8.91 -6.76 -7.71
C PRO A 111 -9.60 -5.39 -7.74
N THR A 112 -8.95 -4.39 -8.34
CA THR A 112 -9.45 -3.01 -8.44
C THR A 112 -9.07 -2.39 -9.77
N VAL A 113 -9.90 -1.47 -10.26
CA VAL A 113 -9.67 -0.69 -11.49
C VAL A 113 -8.42 0.20 -11.38
N PHE A 114 -7.94 0.44 -10.16
CA PHE A 114 -6.75 1.26 -9.90
C PHE A 114 -5.44 0.45 -10.00
N ALA A 115 -5.50 -0.87 -10.13
CA ALA A 115 -4.34 -1.72 -10.32
C ALA A 115 -3.69 -1.45 -11.70
N PRO A 116 -2.35 -1.54 -11.83
CA PRO A 116 -1.73 -1.56 -13.15
C PRO A 116 -2.03 -2.89 -13.87
N ASP A 117 -2.04 -2.90 -15.21
CA ASP A 117 -2.26 -4.13 -15.98
C ASP A 117 -1.15 -5.18 -15.77
N THR A 118 0.08 -4.71 -15.51
CA THR A 118 1.26 -5.56 -15.29
C THR A 118 2.18 -4.96 -14.22
N GLY A 119 2.93 -5.82 -13.54
CA GLY A 119 3.98 -5.41 -12.61
C GLY A 119 3.52 -4.59 -11.40
N TYR A 120 4.34 -3.61 -11.02
CA TYR A 120 4.12 -2.73 -9.87
C TYR A 120 4.27 -1.27 -10.30
N ARG A 121 3.40 -0.41 -9.80
CA ARG A 121 3.38 1.03 -10.11
C ARG A 121 3.43 1.86 -8.83
N TYR A 122 4.27 2.89 -8.84
CA TYR A 122 4.31 3.87 -7.77
C TYR A 122 3.19 4.91 -7.98
N ASP A 123 2.32 5.06 -6.98
CA ASP A 123 1.11 5.90 -7.08
C ASP A 123 1.20 7.17 -6.22
N GLY A 124 2.38 7.43 -5.66
CA GLY A 124 2.67 8.65 -4.91
C GLY A 124 2.69 8.47 -3.39
N LEU A 125 2.64 9.61 -2.73
CA LEU A 125 2.64 9.78 -1.28
C LEU A 125 1.21 9.86 -0.74
N TYR A 126 0.97 9.15 0.36
CA TYR A 126 -0.29 9.11 1.08
C TYR A 126 -0.05 9.33 2.57
N THR A 127 -0.99 9.96 3.25
CA THR A 127 -0.97 10.09 4.71
C THR A 127 -1.91 9.06 5.32
N VAL A 128 -1.49 8.40 6.40
CA VAL A 128 -2.36 7.51 7.18
C VAL A 128 -3.27 8.38 8.05
N THR A 129 -4.56 8.39 7.75
CA THR A 129 -5.53 9.30 8.40
C THR A 129 -6.20 8.67 9.62
N LYS A 130 -6.32 7.35 9.65
CA LYS A 130 -6.98 6.63 10.75
C LYS A 130 -6.45 5.21 10.89
N CYS A 131 -6.38 4.71 12.12
CA CYS A 131 -6.23 3.30 12.42
C CYS A 131 -7.35 2.82 13.35
N TRP A 132 -7.84 1.60 13.16
CA TRP A 132 -8.83 0.97 14.03
C TRP A 132 -8.70 -0.56 13.99
N TYR A 133 -9.18 -1.19 15.07
CA TYR A 133 -9.29 -2.64 15.15
C TYR A 133 -10.74 -3.05 14.90
N GLY A 134 -10.96 -4.10 14.12
CA GLY A 134 -12.29 -4.62 13.83
C GLY A 134 -12.25 -6.07 13.38
N THR A 135 -13.40 -6.69 13.21
CA THR A 135 -13.49 -8.08 12.74
C THR A 135 -13.31 -8.13 11.23
N GLY A 136 -12.38 -8.98 10.76
CA GLY A 136 -12.17 -9.24 9.33
C GLY A 136 -13.13 -10.31 8.81
N ALA A 137 -13.14 -10.51 7.49
CA ALA A 137 -14.03 -11.47 6.82
C ALA A 137 -13.96 -12.91 7.37
N SER A 138 -12.80 -13.32 7.89
CA SER A 138 -12.60 -14.65 8.49
C SER A 138 -13.02 -14.76 9.96
N GLY A 139 -13.63 -13.72 10.54
CA GLY A 139 -14.10 -13.71 11.94
C GLY A 139 -13.03 -13.38 12.99
N PHE A 140 -11.77 -13.22 12.59
CA PHE A 140 -10.67 -12.79 13.46
C PHE A 140 -10.52 -11.27 13.47
N GLY A 141 -9.99 -10.73 14.56
CA GLY A 141 -9.72 -9.30 14.64
C GLY A 141 -8.53 -8.88 13.79
N VAL A 142 -8.68 -7.79 13.04
CA VAL A 142 -7.71 -7.22 12.11
C VAL A 142 -7.53 -5.73 12.35
N TRP A 143 -6.32 -5.23 12.12
CA TRP A 143 -6.03 -3.80 12.11
C TRP A 143 -6.30 -3.24 10.71
N LYS A 144 -7.08 -2.17 10.64
CA LYS A 144 -7.40 -1.46 9.40
C LYS A 144 -6.85 -0.04 9.48
N PHE A 145 -6.34 0.43 8.35
CA PHE A 145 -5.71 1.75 8.20
C PHE A 145 -6.34 2.47 7.02
N ALA A 146 -6.81 3.71 7.22
CA ALA A 146 -7.27 4.56 6.13
C ALA A 146 -6.11 5.42 5.65
N LEU A 147 -5.89 5.46 4.34
CA LEU A 147 -4.87 6.28 3.70
C LEU A 147 -5.53 7.24 2.71
N LYS A 148 -4.99 8.46 2.65
CA LYS A 148 -5.43 9.51 1.71
C LYS A 148 -4.23 10.09 0.99
N ARG A 149 -4.34 10.27 -0.32
CA ARG A 149 -3.28 10.82 -1.17
C ARG A 149 -2.96 12.25 -0.78
N CYS A 150 -1.66 12.57 -0.72
CA CYS A 150 -1.21 13.93 -0.46
C CYS A 150 -1.51 14.83 -1.68
N PRO A 151 -1.92 16.10 -1.47
CA PRO A 151 -2.17 17.04 -2.55
C PRO A 151 -0.88 17.45 -3.29
N GLY A 152 -1.02 18.07 -4.47
CA GLY A 152 0.10 18.64 -5.22
C GLY A 152 0.95 17.64 -6.02
N GLN A 153 0.51 16.39 -6.10
CA GLN A 153 1.17 15.36 -6.91
C GLN A 153 0.54 15.28 -8.31
N LEU A 154 1.27 14.72 -9.27
CA LEU A 154 0.72 14.40 -10.59
C LEU A 154 -0.57 13.58 -10.47
N PRO A 155 -1.54 13.74 -11.39
CA PRO A 155 -2.75 12.94 -11.38
C PRO A 155 -2.41 11.45 -11.44
N LEU A 156 -3.26 10.63 -10.83
CA LEU A 156 -3.15 9.18 -10.98
C LEU A 156 -3.47 8.79 -12.44
N PRO A 157 -2.87 7.72 -12.97
CA PRO A 157 -2.99 7.36 -14.38
C PRO A 157 -4.33 6.70 -14.75
N PHE A 158 -5.40 6.95 -13.99
CA PHE A 158 -6.73 6.43 -14.24
C PHE A 158 -7.75 7.56 -14.22
N GLU A 159 -8.72 7.49 -15.13
CA GLU A 159 -9.83 8.44 -15.18
C GLU A 159 -10.86 8.08 -14.10
N ILE A 160 -11.10 9.01 -13.17
CA ILE A 160 -12.27 8.91 -12.30
C ILE A 160 -13.47 9.30 -13.15
N THR A 161 -14.22 8.34 -13.66
CA THR A 161 -15.54 8.62 -14.25
C THR A 161 -16.45 9.10 -13.12
N GLN A 162 -16.46 10.41 -12.85
CA GLN A 162 -17.49 11.00 -12.01
C GLN A 162 -18.80 10.87 -12.77
N SER A 163 -19.62 9.87 -12.43
CA SER A 163 -21.03 9.91 -12.76
C SER A 163 -21.64 11.06 -11.97
N ALA A 164 -21.60 12.26 -12.54
CA ALA A 164 -22.30 13.42 -12.02
C ALA A 164 -23.79 13.09 -12.02
N THR A 165 -24.36 12.84 -10.85
CA THR A 165 -25.80 12.92 -10.64
C THR A 165 -26.19 14.38 -10.83
N GLN A 166 -26.58 14.74 -12.06
CA GLN A 166 -27.43 15.89 -12.29
C GLN A 166 -28.83 15.50 -11.83
N SER A 167 -29.19 15.82 -10.59
CA SER A 167 -30.59 15.90 -10.19
C SER A 167 -31.10 17.29 -10.56
N SER A 168 -31.97 17.32 -11.57
CA SER A 168 -32.79 18.47 -11.98
C SER A 168 -33.80 18.87 -10.89
#